data_AF-A0A699PUD7-F1
#
_entry.id   AF-A0A699PUD7-F1
#
_cell.length_a   1.000
_cell.length_b   1.000
_cell.length_c   1.000
_cell.angle_alpha   90.00
_cell.angle_beta   90.00
_cell.angle_gamma   90.00
#
_symmetry.space_group_name_H-M   'P 1'
#
loop_
_entity.id
_entity.type
_entity.pdbx_description
1 polymer ?
#
loop_
_entity_poly.entity_id
_entity_poly.type
_entity_poly.pdbx_seq_one_letter_code
_entity_poly.pdbx_strand_id
1 'polypeptide(L)'
;MATKHLDADLSGTPVDQMKYRSKVGALMYLIASRPDIMHATCLWYPKDTGFELIAFLDSDHAGCLDSRKSTSGGIQFLGGDKLVSWSSKKQDCTLMSSAEAEYVSLSACCAQVLWMRTQLIDYGFHFDKIPMYCDSKAAAIAISCNPVQHSRTKHIDVRYHFIKEKVEKGIVELLFIRTEYQLADLFTKALPVERF
;
A
#
# COMPACT_ATOMS: atom_id res chain seq x y z
N MET A 1 -22.47 -4.48 -28.89
CA MET A 1 -22.80 -4.71 -27.47
C MET A 1 -22.43 -3.46 -26.70
N ALA A 2 -23.43 -2.75 -26.15
CA ALA A 2 -23.30 -1.39 -25.65
C ALA A 2 -22.55 -1.31 -24.32
N THR A 3 -21.64 -0.34 -24.22
CA THR A 3 -20.97 0.13 -23.01
C THR A 3 -22.00 0.55 -21.96
N LYS A 4 -22.12 -0.19 -20.85
CA LYS A 4 -22.83 0.31 -19.67
C LYS A 4 -21.93 1.33 -18.97
N HIS A 5 -22.33 2.59 -19.08
CA HIS A 5 -21.84 3.68 -18.25
C HIS A 5 -22.08 3.31 -16.78
N LEU A 6 -21.15 3.64 -15.89
CA LEU A 6 -21.41 3.51 -14.45
C LEU A 6 -22.47 4.55 -14.10
N ASP A 7 -23.70 4.09 -13.97
CA ASP A 7 -24.79 4.90 -13.46
C ASP A 7 -24.63 5.05 -11.95
N ALA A 8 -24.98 6.22 -11.44
CA ALA A 8 -24.95 6.50 -10.01
C ALA A 8 -25.75 5.43 -9.25
N ASP A 9 -25.19 4.93 -8.14
CA ASP A 9 -25.94 4.08 -7.22
C ASP A 9 -27.02 4.92 -6.53
N LEU A 10 -28.20 4.95 -7.14
CA LEU A 10 -29.39 5.63 -6.61
C LEU A 10 -29.96 4.94 -5.38
N SER A 11 -29.52 3.71 -5.07
CA SER A 11 -29.96 2.94 -3.90
C SER A 11 -29.04 3.10 -2.69
N GLY A 12 -27.79 3.51 -2.90
CA GLY A 12 -26.85 3.86 -1.84
C GLY A 12 -27.23 5.15 -1.14
N THR A 13 -27.03 5.21 0.18
CA THR A 13 -27.16 6.48 0.90
C THR A 13 -26.13 7.47 0.37
N PRO A 14 -26.53 8.66 -0.11
CA PRO A 14 -25.58 9.63 -0.64
C PRO A 14 -24.61 10.08 0.45
N VAL A 15 -23.33 9.75 0.28
CA VAL A 15 -22.26 10.19 1.17
C VAL A 15 -21.72 11.52 0.68
N ASP A 16 -21.94 12.57 1.46
CA ASP A 16 -21.36 13.89 1.18
C ASP A 16 -19.82 13.81 1.28
N GLN A 17 -19.17 13.91 0.13
CA GLN A 17 -17.72 13.84 -0.01
C GLN A 17 -17.02 14.96 0.76
N MET A 18 -17.61 16.15 0.84
CA MET A 18 -17.07 17.26 1.65
C MET A 18 -17.18 16.94 3.13
N LYS A 19 -18.30 16.35 3.57
CA LYS A 19 -18.48 15.92 4.97
C LYS A 19 -17.50 14.81 5.36
N TYR A 20 -17.26 13.83 4.49
CA TYR A 20 -16.27 12.78 4.76
C TYR A 20 -14.85 13.36 4.85
N ARG A 21 -14.44 14.17 3.87
CA ARG A 21 -13.14 14.85 3.86
C ARG A 21 -12.98 15.79 5.05
N SER A 22 -14.04 16.49 5.45
CA SER A 22 -14.07 17.36 6.62
C SER A 22 -13.92 16.58 7.92
N LYS A 23 -14.55 15.41 8.06
CA LYS A 23 -14.38 14.53 9.23
C LYS A 23 -12.95 13.99 9.33
N VAL A 24 -12.39 13.53 8.22
CA VAL A 24 -10.99 13.07 8.17
C VAL A 24 -10.04 14.22 8.49
N GLY A 25 -10.25 15.39 7.89
CA GLY A 25 -9.45 16.59 8.15
C GLY A 25 -9.54 17.09 9.59
N ALA A 26 -10.74 17.08 10.18
CA ALA A 26 -10.96 17.44 11.58
C ALA A 26 -10.26 16.46 12.52
N LEU A 27 -10.31 15.16 12.23
CA LEU A 27 -9.60 14.14 13.00
C LEU A 27 -8.08 14.35 12.92
N MET A 28 -7.53 14.59 11.73
CA MET A 28 -6.11 14.90 11.55
C MET A 28 -5.69 16.18 12.29
N TYR A 29 -6.51 17.24 12.20
CA TYR A 29 -6.26 18.50 12.90
C TYR A 29 -6.29 18.34 14.42
N LEU A 30 -7.25 17.59 14.95
CA LEU A 30 -7.34 17.27 16.38
C LEU A 30 -6.11 16.49 16.86
N ILE A 31 -5.64 15.51 16.09
CA ILE A 31 -4.42 14.75 16.43
C ILE A 31 -3.18 15.65 16.41
N ALA A 32 -3.07 16.61 15.48
CA ALA A 32 -1.93 17.52 15.40
C ALA A 32 -1.93 18.65 16.46
N SER A 33 -3.10 19.07 16.93
CA SER A 33 -3.26 20.24 17.82
C SER A 33 -3.50 19.88 19.30
N ARG A 34 -3.88 18.64 19.59
CA ARG A 34 -4.20 18.17 20.96
C ARG A 34 -3.32 16.98 21.34
N PRO A 35 -2.18 17.23 22.03
CA PRO A 35 -1.25 16.19 22.46
C PRO A 35 -1.89 15.10 23.32
N ASP A 36 -2.94 15.44 24.08
CA ASP A 36 -3.71 14.54 24.93
C ASP A 36 -4.62 13.59 24.12
N ILE A 37 -5.20 14.07 23.02
CA ILE A 37 -5.93 13.23 22.07
C ILE A 37 -4.94 12.37 21.30
N MET A 38 -3.84 12.94 20.80
CA MET A 38 -2.75 12.20 20.15
C MET A 38 -2.22 11.05 21.02
N HIS A 39 -2.08 11.29 22.34
CA HIS A 39 -1.65 10.30 23.31
C HIS A 39 -2.70 9.20 23.52
N ALA A 40 -4.00 9.51 23.46
CA ALA A 40 -5.10 8.55 23.58
C ALA A 40 -5.42 7.80 22.28
N THR A 41 -5.14 8.39 21.10
CA THR A 41 -5.42 7.83 19.77
C THR A 41 -4.20 7.18 19.10
N CYS A 42 -3.13 6.91 19.84
CA CYS A 42 -1.89 6.21 19.41
C CYS A 42 -1.00 6.96 18.40
N LEU A 43 -0.21 7.92 18.88
CA LEU A 43 1.08 8.27 18.26
C LEU A 43 2.11 8.60 19.37
N TRP A 44 2.39 7.65 20.26
CA TRP A 44 3.49 7.78 21.22
C TRP A 44 4.81 7.49 20.48
N TYR A 45 5.65 8.51 20.28
CA TYR A 45 7.03 8.35 19.76
C TYR A 45 8.00 8.40 20.94
N PRO A 46 8.22 7.28 21.66
CA PRO A 46 9.27 7.23 22.67
C PRO A 46 10.62 7.55 22.01
N LYS A 47 11.41 8.38 22.70
CA LYS A 47 12.70 8.88 22.21
C LYS A 47 13.72 7.76 21.94
N ASP A 48 13.54 6.59 22.54
CA ASP A 48 14.48 5.46 22.52
C ASP A 48 14.12 4.34 21.52
N THR A 49 13.10 4.50 20.67
CA THR A 49 12.86 3.52 19.59
C THR A 49 13.81 3.77 18.43
N GLY A 50 14.42 2.69 17.91
CA GLY A 50 15.21 2.73 16.68
C GLY A 50 14.43 3.36 15.53
N PHE A 51 15.14 3.98 14.58
CA PHE A 51 14.54 4.72 13.47
C PHE A 51 14.49 3.84 12.22
N GLU A 52 13.57 2.87 12.20
CA GLU A 52 13.42 1.90 11.12
C GLU A 52 12.23 2.24 10.22
N LEU A 53 12.41 2.18 8.92
CA LEU A 53 11.35 2.35 7.93
C LEU A 53 10.91 0.97 7.44
N ILE A 54 9.63 0.65 7.58
CA ILE A 54 9.04 -0.63 7.20
C ILE A 54 7.81 -0.37 6.33
N ALA A 55 7.57 -1.18 5.31
CA ALA A 55 6.35 -1.08 4.52
C ALA A 55 5.62 -2.42 4.38
N PHE A 56 4.30 -2.34 4.36
CA PHE A 56 3.39 -3.42 4.02
C PHE A 56 2.65 -3.05 2.75
N LEU A 57 2.35 -4.04 1.92
CA LEU A 57 1.55 -3.87 0.72
C LEU A 57 0.68 -5.09 0.48
N ASP A 58 -0.45 -4.84 -0.15
CA ASP A 58 -1.38 -5.88 -0.60
C ASP A 58 -2.07 -5.43 -1.89
N SER A 59 -2.67 -6.37 -2.61
CA SER A 59 -3.61 -6.06 -3.68
C SER A 59 -4.83 -6.98 -3.69
N ASP A 60 -6.01 -6.37 -3.76
CA ASP A 60 -7.25 -7.13 -3.98
C ASP A 60 -7.50 -7.28 -5.48
N HIS A 61 -7.20 -8.46 -6.02
CA HIS A 61 -7.30 -8.74 -7.44
C HIS A 61 -8.76 -8.75 -7.91
N ALA A 62 -9.07 -7.88 -8.88
CA ALA A 62 -10.41 -7.72 -9.44
C ALA A 62 -11.51 -7.46 -8.40
N GLY A 63 -11.15 -6.87 -7.25
CA GLY A 63 -12.07 -6.54 -6.16
C GLY A 63 -13.17 -5.55 -6.52
N CYS A 64 -12.92 -4.64 -7.48
CA CYS A 64 -13.95 -3.73 -7.96
C CYS A 64 -14.98 -4.48 -8.83
N LEU A 65 -16.21 -4.65 -8.33
CA LEU A 65 -17.27 -5.37 -9.05
C LEU A 65 -17.59 -4.76 -10.42
N ASP A 66 -17.57 -3.44 -10.53
CA ASP A 66 -17.94 -2.71 -11.75
C ASP A 66 -16.89 -2.84 -12.86
N SER A 67 -15.63 -2.56 -12.51
CA SER A 67 -14.55 -2.44 -13.49
C SER A 67 -13.62 -3.66 -13.52
N ARG A 68 -13.80 -4.59 -12.57
CA ARG A 68 -12.91 -5.73 -12.31
C ARG A 68 -11.43 -5.34 -12.18
N LYS A 69 -11.17 -4.07 -11.86
CA LYS A 69 -9.84 -3.55 -11.56
C LYS A 69 -9.48 -3.89 -10.13
N SER A 70 -8.20 -4.16 -9.91
CA SER A 70 -7.67 -4.47 -8.60
C SER A 70 -7.53 -3.21 -7.74
N THR A 71 -7.48 -3.37 -6.42
CA THR A 71 -7.20 -2.28 -5.47
C THR A 71 -5.84 -2.53 -4.83
N SER A 72 -4.95 -1.55 -4.89
CA SER A 72 -3.65 -1.57 -4.21
C SER A 72 -3.75 -0.93 -2.84
N GLY A 73 -3.23 -1.61 -1.83
CA GLY A 73 -3.08 -1.11 -0.48
C GLY A 73 -1.60 -1.00 -0.12
N GLY A 74 -1.25 0.03 0.64
CA GLY A 74 0.11 0.20 1.13
C GLY A 74 0.12 0.92 2.47
N ILE A 75 0.99 0.49 3.36
CA ILE A 75 1.19 1.05 4.71
C ILE A 75 2.69 1.22 4.92
N GLN A 76 3.11 2.36 5.47
CA GLN A 76 4.50 2.61 5.85
C GLN A 76 4.58 3.03 7.31
N PHE A 77 5.45 2.34 8.06
CA PHE A 77 5.77 2.59 9.44
C PHE A 77 7.16 3.20 9.55
N LEU A 78 7.32 4.12 10.51
CA LEU A 78 8.60 4.71 10.88
C LEU A 78 8.85 4.51 12.36
N GLY A 79 10.07 4.14 12.72
CA GLY A 79 10.44 3.81 14.09
C GLY A 79 9.82 2.50 14.58
N GLY A 80 9.60 1.54 13.67
CA GLY A 80 9.06 0.20 13.95
C GLY A 80 7.53 0.13 13.95
N ASP A 81 6.87 0.87 14.83
CA ASP A 81 5.45 0.71 15.15
C ASP A 81 4.56 1.90 14.78
N LYS A 82 5.11 2.96 14.18
CA LYS A 82 4.41 4.24 14.05
C LYS A 82 4.00 4.49 12.61
N LEU A 83 2.69 4.40 12.38
CA LEU A 83 2.10 4.58 11.06
C LEU A 83 2.30 6.03 10.60
N VAL A 84 3.04 6.22 9.50
CA VAL A 84 3.32 7.55 8.96
C VAL A 84 2.67 7.80 7.60
N SER A 85 2.37 6.73 6.85
CA SER A 85 1.73 6.84 5.54
C SER A 85 0.91 5.60 5.25
N TRP A 86 -0.22 5.79 4.57
CA TRP A 86 -1.08 4.71 4.09
C TRP A 86 -1.70 5.11 2.75
N SER A 87 -2.12 4.11 1.97
CA SER A 87 -2.82 4.32 0.71
C SER A 87 -3.76 3.16 0.40
N SER A 88 -4.88 3.49 -0.24
CA SER A 88 -5.80 2.55 -0.89
C SER A 88 -6.19 3.15 -2.23
N LYS A 89 -5.77 2.50 -3.33
CA LYS A 89 -5.93 3.04 -4.67
C LYS A 89 -6.38 1.95 -5.65
N LYS A 90 -7.50 2.18 -6.34
CA LYS A 90 -7.90 1.37 -7.50
C LYS A 90 -6.84 1.50 -8.60
N GLN A 91 -6.36 0.36 -9.11
CA GLN A 91 -5.36 0.32 -10.17
C GLN A 91 -5.93 0.87 -11.48
N ASP A 92 -5.08 1.51 -12.28
CA ASP A 92 -5.51 2.13 -13.54
C ASP A 92 -5.76 1.07 -14.63
N CYS A 93 -5.00 -0.03 -14.60
CA CYS A 93 -5.16 -1.16 -15.51
C CYS A 93 -6.01 -2.29 -14.89
N THR A 94 -6.74 -3.00 -15.77
CA THR A 94 -7.35 -4.29 -15.43
C THR A 94 -6.33 -5.37 -15.69
N LEU A 95 -6.06 -6.21 -14.69
CA LEU A 95 -5.03 -7.24 -14.73
C LEU A 95 -5.68 -8.62 -14.80
N MET A 96 -5.00 -9.58 -15.42
CA MET A 96 -5.55 -10.92 -15.61
C MET A 96 -5.09 -11.92 -14.54
N SER A 97 -4.12 -11.53 -13.70
CA SER A 97 -3.65 -12.35 -12.59
C SER A 97 -3.46 -11.54 -11.31
N SER A 98 -3.54 -12.22 -10.17
CA SER A 98 -3.22 -11.63 -8.86
C SER A 98 -1.75 -11.26 -8.76
N ALA A 99 -0.83 -12.06 -9.30
CA ALA A 99 0.60 -11.76 -9.30
C ALA A 99 0.93 -10.44 -10.04
N GLU A 100 0.25 -10.15 -11.16
CA GLU A 100 0.41 -8.87 -11.84
C GLU A 100 -0.12 -7.70 -10.99
N ALA A 101 -1.25 -7.89 -10.30
CA ALA A 101 -1.82 -6.89 -9.40
C ALA A 101 -0.88 -6.58 -8.23
N GLU A 102 -0.21 -7.59 -7.72
CA GLU A 102 0.83 -7.46 -6.71
C GLU A 102 2.02 -6.67 -7.23
N TYR A 103 2.53 -6.92 -8.44
CA TYR A 103 3.62 -6.09 -9.00
C TYR A 103 3.22 -4.62 -9.14
N VAL A 104 1.96 -4.36 -9.50
CA VAL A 104 1.43 -3.01 -9.59
C VAL A 104 1.38 -2.34 -8.21
N SER A 105 0.91 -3.05 -7.18
CA SER A 105 0.90 -2.55 -5.80
C SER A 105 2.32 -2.33 -5.26
N LEU A 106 3.19 -3.30 -5.50
CA LEU A 106 4.56 -3.33 -5.03
C LEU A 106 5.38 -2.18 -5.61
N SER A 107 5.25 -1.92 -6.92
CA SER A 107 5.95 -0.81 -7.57
C SER A 107 5.49 0.55 -7.04
N ALA A 108 4.20 0.72 -6.74
CA ALA A 108 3.68 1.95 -6.14
C ALA A 108 4.20 2.13 -4.70
N CYS A 109 4.16 1.07 -3.88
CA CYS A 109 4.69 1.10 -2.52
C CYS A 109 6.21 1.34 -2.51
N CYS A 110 6.96 0.73 -3.42
CA CYS A 110 8.40 0.91 -3.56
C CYS A 110 8.74 2.36 -3.91
N ALA A 111 8.01 2.99 -4.84
CA ALA A 111 8.20 4.40 -5.14
C ALA A 111 7.97 5.31 -3.92
N GLN A 112 6.94 5.04 -3.12
CA GLN A 112 6.66 5.76 -1.88
C GLN A 112 7.80 5.60 -0.87
N VAL A 113 8.27 4.37 -0.66
CA VAL A 113 9.37 4.06 0.24
C VAL A 113 10.67 4.73 -0.19
N LEU A 114 10.99 4.74 -1.49
CA LEU A 114 12.16 5.43 -2.01
C LEU A 114 12.07 6.94 -1.78
N TRP A 115 10.91 7.54 -2.00
CA TRP A 115 10.70 8.96 -1.73
C TRP A 115 10.93 9.28 -0.25
N MET A 116 10.33 8.49 0.66
CA MET A 116 10.54 8.64 2.10
C MET A 116 12.02 8.47 2.48
N ARG A 117 12.69 7.44 1.96
CA ARG A 117 14.12 7.21 2.18
C ARG A 117 14.96 8.43 1.77
N THR A 118 14.71 8.99 0.58
CA THR A 118 15.43 10.18 0.12
C THR A 118 15.24 11.36 1.07
N GLN A 119 14.00 11.64 1.48
CA GLN A 119 13.73 12.72 2.44
C GLN A 119 14.41 12.48 3.80
N LEU A 120 14.40 11.24 4.29
CA LEU A 120 15.02 10.92 5.58
C LEU A 120 16.56 10.98 5.52
N ILE A 121 17.17 10.66 4.37
CA ILE A 121 18.61 10.88 4.13
C ILE A 121 18.94 12.38 4.18
N ASP A 122 18.10 13.24 3.61
CA ASP A 122 18.32 14.70 3.67
C ASP A 122 18.28 15.23 5.12
N TYR A 123 17.54 14.56 6.01
CA TYR A 123 17.52 14.83 7.46
C TYR A 123 18.67 14.16 8.24
N GLY A 124 19.56 13.43 7.57
CA GLY A 124 20.71 12.76 8.19
C GLY A 124 20.45 11.35 8.70
N PHE A 125 19.30 10.74 8.36
CA PHE A 125 19.01 9.34 8.70
C PHE A 125 19.39 8.41 7.55
N HIS A 126 20.28 7.47 7.84
CA HIS A 126 20.68 6.45 6.88
C HIS A 126 20.00 5.11 7.18
N PHE A 127 19.51 4.49 6.12
CA PHE A 127 18.87 3.17 6.16
C PHE A 127 19.64 2.25 5.22
N ASP A 128 19.96 1.05 5.67
CA ASP A 128 20.61 0.05 4.82
C ASP A 128 19.61 -0.52 3.83
N LYS A 129 18.84 -1.52 4.28
CA LYS A 129 17.76 -2.18 3.54
C LYS A 129 16.43 -1.86 4.17
N ILE A 130 15.47 -1.48 3.34
CA ILE A 130 14.10 -1.23 3.80
C ILE A 130 13.25 -2.47 3.56
N PRO A 131 12.73 -3.14 4.61
CA PRO A 131 11.86 -4.28 4.46
C PRO A 131 10.48 -3.88 3.92
N MET A 132 10.05 -4.60 2.90
CA MET A 132 8.74 -4.51 2.27
C MET A 132 8.04 -5.87 2.35
N TYR A 133 6.95 -5.94 3.11
CA TYR A 133 6.19 -7.15 3.36
C TYR A 133 5.05 -7.31 2.36
N CYS A 134 5.00 -8.45 1.67
CA CYS A 134 3.90 -8.87 0.81
C CYS A 134 3.48 -10.32 1.12
N ASP A 135 2.23 -10.68 0.84
CA ASP A 135 1.71 -12.04 1.05
C ASP A 135 1.69 -12.88 -0.24
N SER A 136 2.22 -12.34 -1.33
CA SER A 136 2.37 -13.07 -2.58
C SER A 136 3.74 -13.73 -2.67
N LYS A 137 3.79 -15.03 -2.30
CA LYS A 137 4.99 -15.86 -2.52
C LYS A 137 5.45 -15.81 -3.97
N ALA A 138 4.52 -15.83 -4.92
CA ALA A 138 4.83 -15.78 -6.34
C ALA A 138 5.55 -14.48 -6.71
N ALA A 139 5.08 -13.33 -6.23
CA ALA A 139 5.72 -12.04 -6.50
C ALA A 139 7.10 -11.93 -5.82
N ALA A 140 7.21 -12.36 -4.56
CA ALA A 140 8.48 -12.37 -3.84
C ALA A 140 9.52 -13.26 -4.54
N ILE A 141 9.16 -14.51 -4.86
CA ILE A 141 10.02 -15.48 -5.53
C ILE A 141 10.40 -15.03 -6.93
N ALA A 142 9.45 -14.52 -7.72
CA ALA A 142 9.73 -14.11 -9.10
C ALA A 142 10.63 -12.88 -9.17
N ILE A 143 10.63 -11.99 -8.18
CA ILE A 143 11.54 -10.86 -8.12
C ILE A 143 12.93 -11.30 -7.63
N SER A 144 12.99 -12.23 -6.66
CA SER A 144 14.25 -12.75 -6.13
C SER A 144 14.94 -13.74 -7.08
N CYS A 145 14.17 -14.50 -7.85
CA CYS A 145 14.65 -15.56 -8.72
C CYS A 145 14.36 -15.21 -10.18
N ASN A 146 15.36 -15.34 -11.05
CA ASN A 146 15.26 -14.99 -12.47
C ASN A 146 14.04 -15.67 -13.14
N PRO A 147 13.08 -14.92 -13.74
CA PRO A 147 11.77 -15.46 -14.05
C PRO A 147 11.74 -16.23 -15.38
N VAL A 148 11.12 -17.40 -15.34
CA VAL A 148 10.58 -18.08 -16.52
C VAL A 148 9.51 -17.17 -17.14
N GLN A 149 9.66 -16.87 -18.43
CA GLN A 149 8.83 -15.91 -19.16
C GLN A 149 7.41 -16.44 -19.40
N HIS A 150 6.41 -15.64 -19.04
CA HIS A 150 5.09 -15.67 -19.66
C HIS A 150 4.83 -14.35 -20.40
N SER A 151 3.90 -14.34 -21.36
CA SER A 151 3.69 -13.26 -22.33
C SER A 151 3.52 -11.89 -21.66
N ARG A 152 4.52 -11.02 -21.85
CA ARG A 152 4.67 -9.75 -21.12
C ARG A 152 3.86 -8.63 -21.74
N THR A 153 2.98 -7.99 -20.96
CA THR A 153 2.51 -6.64 -21.28
C THR A 153 3.57 -5.63 -20.81
N LYS A 154 4.00 -4.70 -21.67
CA LYS A 154 5.12 -3.75 -21.39
C LYS A 154 5.03 -3.04 -20.02
N HIS A 155 3.82 -2.66 -19.59
CA HIS A 155 3.63 -1.89 -18.35
C HIS A 155 3.94 -2.69 -17.06
N ILE A 156 3.69 -4.01 -17.07
CA ILE A 156 4.05 -4.89 -15.95
C ILE A 156 5.55 -5.16 -15.96
N ASP A 157 6.12 -5.35 -17.15
CA ASP A 157 7.54 -5.65 -17.31
C ASP A 157 8.44 -4.52 -16.76
N VAL A 158 8.08 -3.27 -17.06
CA VAL A 158 8.80 -2.09 -16.52
C VAL A 158 8.73 -2.05 -15.00
N ARG A 159 7.56 -2.33 -14.40
CA ARG A 159 7.39 -2.34 -12.93
C ARG A 159 8.20 -3.45 -12.29
N TYR A 160 8.18 -4.63 -12.88
CA TYR A 160 8.99 -5.77 -12.45
C TYR A 160 10.49 -5.42 -12.45
N HIS A 161 11.01 -4.90 -13.57
CA HIS A 161 12.41 -4.51 -13.68
C HIS A 161 12.79 -3.39 -12.72
N PHE A 162 11.90 -2.41 -12.52
CA PHE A 162 12.09 -1.35 -11.53
C PHE A 162 12.30 -1.91 -10.12
N ILE A 163 11.43 -2.81 -9.66
CA ILE A 163 11.53 -3.38 -8.31
C ILE A 163 12.79 -4.25 -8.19
N LYS A 164 13.05 -5.10 -9.19
CA LYS A 164 14.22 -5.99 -9.22
C LYS A 164 15.52 -5.20 -9.07
N GLU A 165 15.67 -4.09 -9.79
CA GLU A 165 16.83 -3.21 -9.69
C GLU A 165 17.05 -2.69 -8.26
N LYS A 166 15.97 -2.35 -7.52
CA LYS A 166 16.09 -1.84 -6.13
C LYS A 166 16.45 -2.93 -5.15
N VAL A 167 15.98 -4.15 -5.38
CA VAL A 167 16.33 -5.33 -4.59
C VAL A 167 17.80 -5.73 -4.83
N GLU A 168 18.25 -5.78 -6.10
CA GLU A 168 19.64 -6.10 -6.45
C GLU A 168 20.64 -5.06 -5.91
N LYS A 169 20.25 -3.78 -5.88
CA LYS A 169 21.06 -2.71 -5.25
C LYS A 169 21.05 -2.77 -3.72
N GLY A 170 20.27 -3.66 -3.11
CA GLY A 170 20.16 -3.75 -1.65
C GLY A 170 19.51 -2.53 -1.00
N ILE A 171 18.69 -1.78 -1.74
CA ILE A 171 17.96 -0.61 -1.21
C ILE A 171 16.69 -1.08 -0.48
N VAL A 172 16.04 -2.09 -1.05
CA VAL A 172 14.78 -2.67 -0.59
C VAL A 172 14.96 -4.17 -0.43
N GLU A 173 14.33 -4.73 0.59
CA GLU A 173 14.25 -6.17 0.81
C GLU A 173 12.79 -6.61 0.77
N LEU A 174 12.47 -7.59 -0.08
CA LEU A 174 11.13 -8.16 -0.18
C LEU A 174 11.00 -9.36 0.75
N LEU A 175 10.05 -9.28 1.66
CA LEU A 175 9.79 -10.33 2.65
C LEU A 175 8.39 -10.88 2.48
N PHE A 176 8.30 -12.21 2.39
CA PHE A 176 7.00 -12.88 2.39
C PHE A 176 6.43 -12.91 3.82
N ILE A 177 5.19 -12.48 3.98
CA ILE A 177 4.42 -12.59 5.22
C ILE A 177 3.15 -13.41 4.99
N ARG A 178 2.65 -14.10 6.01
CA ARG A 178 1.36 -14.79 5.90
C ARG A 178 0.24 -13.74 5.91
N THR A 179 -0.80 -13.94 5.11
CA THR A 179 -1.97 -13.04 4.99
C THR A 179 -2.60 -12.68 6.35
N GLU A 180 -2.52 -13.59 7.33
CA GLU A 180 -3.00 -13.37 8.72
C GLU A 180 -2.34 -12.16 9.42
N TYR A 181 -1.11 -11.84 9.03
CA TYR A 181 -0.31 -10.73 9.57
C TYR A 181 -0.16 -9.59 8.56
N GLN A 182 -0.85 -9.65 7.42
CA GLN A 182 -0.78 -8.63 6.39
C GLN A 182 -1.63 -7.43 6.80
N LEU A 183 -1.00 -6.39 7.32
CA LEU A 183 -1.69 -5.17 7.76
C LEU A 183 -2.36 -4.43 6.59
N ALA A 184 -1.80 -4.55 5.38
CA ALA A 184 -2.32 -3.86 4.19
C ALA A 184 -3.69 -4.39 3.71
N ASP A 185 -4.11 -5.58 4.16
CA ASP A 185 -5.43 -6.16 3.87
C ASP A 185 -6.58 -5.21 4.23
N LEU A 186 -6.40 -4.42 5.30
CA LEU A 186 -7.39 -3.44 5.76
C LEU A 186 -7.70 -2.38 4.69
N PHE A 187 -6.73 -2.11 3.80
CA PHE A 187 -6.83 -1.07 2.77
C PHE A 187 -7.19 -1.62 1.39
N THR A 188 -7.29 -2.93 1.22
CA THR A 188 -7.61 -3.58 -0.04
C THR A 188 -8.96 -4.30 0.00
N LYS A 189 -9.33 -4.87 1.15
CA LYS A 189 -10.55 -5.65 1.34
C LYS A 189 -11.61 -4.84 2.05
N ALA A 190 -12.85 -4.93 1.56
CA ALA A 190 -13.99 -4.35 2.27
C ALA A 190 -14.23 -5.09 3.59
N LEU A 191 -14.54 -4.35 4.66
CA LEU A 191 -14.89 -4.96 5.93
C LEU A 191 -16.21 -5.74 5.78
N PRO A 192 -16.29 -7.00 6.27
CA PRO A 192 -17.53 -7.76 6.22
C PRO A 192 -18.62 -7.08 7.07
N VAL A 193 -19.84 -7.04 6.53
CA VAL A 193 -21.00 -6.37 7.16
C VAL A 193 -21.31 -6.95 8.55
N GLU A 194 -21.04 -8.25 8.76
CA GLU A 194 -21.33 -8.95 10.03
C GLU A 194 -20.57 -8.41 11.26
N ARG A 195 -19.57 -7.54 11.07
CA ARG A 195 -18.81 -6.92 12.16
C ARG A 195 -19.39 -5.59 12.67
N PHE A 196 -20.54 -5.16 12.16
CA PHE A 196 -21.21 -3.90 12.55
C PHE A 196 -22.66 -4.11 12.97
#